data_AF-A0A0R3TU15-F1
#
_entry.id   AF-A0A0R3TU15-F1
#
_cell.length_a   1.000
_cell.length_b   1.000
_cell.length_c   1.000
_cell.angle_alpha   90.00
_cell.angle_beta   90.00
_cell.angle_gamma   90.00
#
_symmetry.space_group_name_H-M   'P 1'
#
loop_
_entity.id
_entity.type
_entity.pdbx_description
1 polymer ?
#
loop_
_entity_poly.entity_id
_entity_poly.type
_entity_poly.pdbx_seq_one_letter_code
_entity_poly.pdbx_strand_id
1 'polypeptide(L)'
;MLLAHVFYLLFPIITTSLARELFVYTVATDDNDAFQRFKRSADIYGYNVKVLGSGETWLGGDVANFPGGGQKVRLLKEELEHLAEDKENLVLFLDSYDVVFMDTEDVFLQIYDALGHRVIFSAEKFCWPQAYLATKYPTVKEGESRFLNSGSFVGPVADIYELVTHSPIANEDDDQLYYTNIFLDSELREKYDIALDTRSELFQNLNGALEDVKIGYNDDTGYLVNTKTGSQPVIAHGNGPIKVAFVLFYDSKVTVFNKKVKFNSLTNYLAKTWTPAKGCIHCSEDNIFLDELYSEAYPVVQISAFISSPTPFLENFFKNLADLDYPKHRIYLTLYCNIEEHYSSLLEYNVTKGYEYKSAIIIPETEFKTDIAAKNYAW
;
A
#
# COMPACT_ATOMS: atom_id res chain seq x y z
N MET A 1 77.79 12.66 8.78
CA MET A 1 76.61 11.80 9.01
C MET A 1 75.38 12.70 8.94
N LEU A 2 74.79 12.88 7.76
CA LEU A 2 73.52 13.60 7.59
C LEU A 2 72.68 12.78 6.60
N LEU A 3 71.63 12.15 7.14
CA LEU A 3 70.66 11.35 6.40
C LEU A 3 69.56 12.28 5.89
N ALA A 4 69.50 12.50 4.58
CA ALA A 4 68.37 13.14 3.93
C ALA A 4 67.20 12.14 3.86
N HIS A 5 66.11 12.42 4.61
CA HIS A 5 64.87 11.66 4.51
C HIS A 5 63.96 12.30 3.47
N VAL A 6 63.73 11.58 2.37
CA VAL A 6 62.71 11.91 1.37
C VAL A 6 61.38 11.37 1.86
N PHE A 7 60.44 12.24 2.22
CA PHE A 7 59.06 11.88 2.48
C PHE A 7 58.29 11.85 1.15
N TYR A 8 57.92 10.65 0.70
CA TYR A 8 56.89 10.49 -0.33
C TYR A 8 55.52 10.67 0.34
N LEU A 9 54.87 11.81 0.07
CA LEU A 9 53.46 12.01 0.37
C LEU A 9 52.64 11.21 -0.64
N LEU A 10 52.19 10.02 -0.23
CA LEU A 10 51.12 9.30 -0.91
C LEU A 10 49.81 10.01 -0.57
N PHE A 11 49.29 10.80 -1.51
CA PHE A 11 47.90 11.25 -1.47
C PHE A 11 47.00 10.04 -1.76
N PRO A 12 46.04 9.69 -0.89
CA PRO A 12 45.01 8.75 -1.26
C PRO A 12 44.18 9.41 -2.37
N ILE A 13 44.18 8.80 -3.55
CA ILE A 13 43.19 9.10 -4.58
C ILE A 13 41.86 8.60 -4.00
N ILE A 14 41.09 9.51 -3.39
CA ILE A 14 39.69 9.27 -3.11
C ILE A 14 39.02 9.31 -4.48
N THR A 15 38.91 8.15 -5.12
CA THR A 15 37.92 7.96 -6.17
C THR A 15 36.56 8.11 -5.51
N THR A 16 35.99 9.31 -5.57
CA THR A 16 34.56 9.49 -5.36
C THR A 16 33.87 8.71 -6.47
N SER A 17 33.56 7.43 -6.22
CA SER A 17 32.47 6.77 -6.93
C SER A 17 31.29 7.73 -6.79
N LEU A 18 30.75 8.24 -7.90
CA LEU A 18 29.43 8.85 -7.82
C LEU A 18 28.54 7.77 -7.20
N ALA A 19 27.85 8.11 -6.11
CA ALA A 19 26.85 7.21 -5.57
C ALA A 19 25.78 7.04 -6.65
N ARG A 20 25.51 5.80 -7.04
CA ARG A 20 24.44 5.46 -7.98
C ARG A 20 23.11 5.91 -7.41
N GLU A 21 22.34 6.70 -8.15
CA GLU A 21 21.00 7.12 -7.75
C GLU A 21 19.99 5.99 -8.02
N LEU A 22 18.99 5.86 -7.15
CA LEU A 22 17.85 4.96 -7.31
C LEU A 22 16.58 5.77 -7.58
N PHE A 23 16.12 5.79 -8.83
CA PHE A 23 14.84 6.39 -9.19
C PHE A 23 13.70 5.42 -8.85
N VAL A 24 12.90 5.75 -7.84
CA VAL A 24 11.76 4.92 -7.44
C VAL A 24 10.48 5.44 -8.10
N TYR A 25 9.85 4.60 -8.93
CA TYR A 25 8.62 4.94 -9.65
C TYR A 25 7.48 4.04 -9.23
N THR A 26 6.29 4.63 -9.14
CA THR A 26 5.04 3.90 -8.97
C THR A 26 3.92 4.55 -9.77
N VAL A 27 2.80 3.85 -9.94
CA VAL A 27 1.58 4.37 -10.54
C VAL A 27 0.49 4.44 -9.48
N ALA A 28 -0.16 5.60 -9.37
CA ALA A 28 -1.33 5.80 -8.52
C ALA A 28 -2.20 6.91 -9.14
N THR A 29 -3.47 6.59 -9.39
CA THR A 29 -4.45 7.56 -9.93
C THR A 29 -5.20 8.32 -8.83
N ASP A 30 -5.35 7.69 -7.65
CA ASP A 30 -6.12 8.21 -6.52
C ASP A 30 -5.28 8.26 -5.24
N ASP A 31 -5.52 9.30 -4.43
CA ASP A 31 -4.90 9.45 -3.13
C ASP A 31 -5.76 8.82 -2.01
N ASN A 32 -5.66 7.49 -1.88
CA ASN A 32 -6.43 6.69 -0.91
C ASN A 32 -5.55 6.15 0.24
N ASP A 33 -6.18 5.57 1.28
CA ASP A 33 -5.47 5.00 2.45
C ASP A 33 -4.39 3.99 2.08
N ALA A 34 -4.62 3.20 1.03
CA ALA A 34 -3.69 2.17 0.58
C ALA A 34 -2.42 2.80 -0.02
N PHE A 35 -2.59 3.87 -0.80
CA PHE A 35 -1.51 4.68 -1.33
C PHE A 35 -0.78 5.47 -0.23
N GLN A 36 -1.51 6.03 0.73
CA GLN A 36 -0.94 6.73 1.87
C GLN A 36 -0.08 5.80 2.73
N ARG A 37 -0.51 4.56 2.95
CA ARG A 37 0.31 3.54 3.62
C ARG A 37 1.62 3.25 2.88
N PHE A 38 1.56 3.16 1.55
CA PHE A 38 2.76 3.00 0.71
C PHE A 38 3.71 4.19 0.86
N LYS A 39 3.22 5.42 0.67
CA LYS A 39 4.00 6.67 0.83
C LYS A 39 4.64 6.77 2.22
N ARG A 40 3.84 6.56 3.27
CA ARG A 40 4.33 6.55 4.65
C ARG A 40 5.49 5.56 4.84
N SER A 41 5.36 4.34 4.31
CA SER A 41 6.44 3.34 4.42
C SER A 41 7.69 3.76 3.64
N ALA A 42 7.54 4.38 2.46
CA ALA A 42 8.65 4.91 1.68
C ALA A 42 9.41 5.99 2.46
N ASP A 43 8.69 6.97 3.02
CA ASP A 43 9.25 8.07 3.80
C ASP A 43 10.01 7.58 5.04
N ILE A 44 9.45 6.59 5.75
CA ILE A 44 10.06 5.99 6.95
C ILE A 44 11.43 5.35 6.66
N TYR A 45 11.59 4.78 5.47
CA TYR A 45 12.78 4.06 5.05
C TYR A 45 13.65 4.83 4.06
N GLY A 46 13.31 6.08 3.78
CA GLY A 46 14.15 7.02 3.02
C GLY A 46 14.08 6.88 1.50
N TYR A 47 13.02 6.29 0.95
CA TYR A 47 12.84 6.20 -0.51
C TYR A 47 12.17 7.46 -1.06
N ASN A 48 12.78 8.07 -2.06
CA ASN A 48 12.18 9.19 -2.80
C ASN A 48 11.34 8.68 -3.97
N VAL A 49 10.02 8.58 -3.77
CA VAL A 49 9.10 8.00 -4.78
C VAL A 49 8.50 9.06 -5.69
N LYS A 50 8.65 8.88 -7.00
CA LYS A 50 7.91 9.63 -8.03
C LYS A 50 6.67 8.86 -8.48
N VAL A 51 5.53 9.54 -8.40
CA VAL A 51 4.20 8.98 -8.68
C VAL A 51 3.78 9.36 -10.09
N LEU A 52 3.48 8.36 -10.91
CA LEU A 52 3.05 8.51 -12.29
C LEU A 52 1.53 8.38 -12.40
N GLY A 53 0.91 9.16 -13.29
CA GLY A 53 -0.54 9.12 -13.54
C GLY A 53 -1.43 9.72 -12.45
N SER A 54 -0.86 10.52 -11.52
CA SER A 54 -1.63 11.17 -10.45
C SER A 54 -2.69 12.12 -11.03
N GLY A 55 -3.95 11.89 -10.69
CA GLY A 55 -5.09 12.66 -11.22
C GLY A 55 -5.52 12.28 -12.65
N GLU A 56 -4.85 11.31 -13.29
CA GLU A 56 -5.30 10.74 -14.56
C GLU A 56 -6.38 9.69 -14.35
N THR A 57 -7.26 9.54 -15.33
CA THR A 57 -8.21 8.42 -15.35
C THR A 57 -7.48 7.10 -15.54
N TRP A 58 -7.81 6.10 -14.71
CA TRP A 58 -7.35 4.74 -14.91
C TRP A 58 -8.02 4.11 -16.16
N LEU A 59 -7.19 3.76 -17.14
CA LEU A 59 -7.53 3.09 -18.40
C LEU A 59 -6.95 1.67 -18.47
N GLY A 60 -6.37 1.18 -17.38
CA GLY A 60 -5.70 -0.13 -17.34
C GLY A 60 -6.63 -1.34 -17.20
N GLY A 61 -7.95 -1.17 -17.30
CA GLY A 61 -8.93 -2.23 -17.11
C GLY A 61 -9.17 -2.60 -15.64
N ASP A 62 -9.99 -3.61 -15.39
CA ASP A 62 -10.32 -4.08 -14.04
C ASP A 62 -9.27 -5.09 -13.52
N VAL A 63 -8.09 -4.57 -13.18
CA VAL A 63 -6.93 -5.36 -12.69
C VAL A 63 -7.19 -6.13 -11.40
N ALA A 64 -8.27 -5.82 -10.68
CA ALA A 64 -8.67 -6.59 -9.50
C ALA A 64 -9.28 -7.95 -9.87
N ASN A 65 -9.86 -8.07 -11.08
CA ASN A 65 -10.60 -9.25 -11.50
C ASN A 65 -10.03 -9.91 -12.77
N PHE A 66 -9.30 -9.17 -13.61
CA PHE A 66 -8.84 -9.62 -14.93
C PHE A 66 -7.42 -9.14 -15.26
N PRO A 67 -6.78 -9.74 -16.29
CA PRO A 67 -5.56 -9.19 -16.90
C PRO A 67 -5.70 -7.73 -17.33
N GLY A 68 -4.63 -6.95 -17.20
CA GLY A 68 -4.62 -5.52 -17.53
C GLY A 68 -3.39 -4.79 -16.98
N GLY A 69 -3.47 -3.46 -16.89
CA GLY A 69 -2.42 -2.64 -16.28
C GLY A 69 -1.33 -2.14 -17.23
N GLY A 70 -1.46 -2.36 -18.54
CA GLY A 70 -0.53 -1.88 -19.56
C GLY A 70 -0.32 -0.35 -19.57
N GLN A 71 -1.29 0.42 -19.06
CA GLN A 71 -1.12 1.86 -18.79
C GLN A 71 0.11 2.14 -17.93
N LYS A 72 0.44 1.27 -16.97
CA LYS A 72 1.62 1.43 -16.10
C LYS A 72 2.92 1.38 -16.91
N VAL A 73 3.02 0.44 -17.85
CA VAL A 73 4.18 0.32 -18.75
C VAL A 73 4.31 1.54 -19.64
N ARG A 74 3.20 2.05 -20.18
CA ARG A 74 3.19 3.28 -20.98
C ARG A 74 3.67 4.49 -20.17
N LEU A 75 3.14 4.69 -18.97
CA LEU A 75 3.54 5.80 -18.10
C LEU A 75 5.01 5.73 -17.71
N LEU A 76 5.51 4.53 -17.38
CA LEU A 76 6.93 4.34 -17.08
C LEU A 76 7.81 4.61 -18.32
N LYS A 77 7.39 4.16 -19.50
CA LYS A 77 8.10 4.46 -20.76
C LYS A 77 8.21 5.96 -21.03
N GLU A 78 7.11 6.70 -20.88
CA GLU A 78 7.08 8.16 -21.07
C GLU A 78 8.00 8.87 -20.07
N GLU A 79 7.99 8.41 -18.81
CA GLU A 79 8.86 8.96 -17.79
C GLU A 79 10.34 8.71 -18.08
N LEU A 80 10.72 7.50 -18.52
CA LEU A 80 12.13 7.15 -18.72
C LEU A 80 12.74 7.67 -20.03
N GLU A 81 11.96 8.24 -20.95
CA GLU A 81 12.44 8.68 -22.28
C GLU A 81 13.60 9.69 -22.18
N HIS A 82 13.54 10.61 -21.23
CA HIS A 82 14.59 11.61 -21.04
C HIS A 82 15.87 11.06 -20.39
N LEU A 83 15.83 9.82 -19.88
CA LEU A 83 16.95 9.13 -19.23
C LEU A 83 17.38 7.87 -20.01
N ALA A 84 16.94 7.71 -21.26
CA ALA A 84 17.14 6.48 -22.05
C ALA A 84 18.62 6.03 -22.18
N GLU A 85 19.58 6.95 -22.10
CA GLU A 85 21.01 6.66 -22.22
C GLU A 85 21.73 6.45 -20.87
N ASP A 86 21.01 6.58 -19.74
CA ASP A 86 21.58 6.46 -18.40
C ASP A 86 21.88 5.00 -18.03
N LYS A 87 23.16 4.66 -17.98
CA LYS A 87 23.65 3.31 -17.67
C LYS A 87 24.13 3.14 -16.24
N GLU A 88 24.23 4.25 -15.50
CA GLU A 88 24.84 4.27 -14.18
C GLU A 88 23.76 4.13 -13.10
N ASN A 89 22.65 4.86 -13.24
CA ASN A 89 21.57 4.90 -12.25
C ASN A 89 20.58 3.73 -12.40
N LEU A 90 19.84 3.46 -11.34
CA LEU A 90 18.81 2.42 -11.31
C LEU A 90 17.40 3.00 -11.34
N VAL A 91 16.49 2.19 -11.88
CA VAL A 91 15.05 2.32 -11.69
C VAL A 91 14.60 1.21 -10.77
N LEU A 92 13.83 1.54 -9.74
CA LEU A 92 12.98 0.62 -8.99
C LEU A 92 11.52 0.96 -9.32
N PHE A 93 10.84 0.07 -10.03
CA PHE A 93 9.40 0.19 -10.25
C PHE A 93 8.64 -0.68 -9.26
N LEU A 94 7.55 -0.15 -8.71
CA LEU A 94 6.67 -0.84 -7.77
C LEU A 94 5.20 -0.51 -8.05
N ASP A 95 4.29 -1.45 -7.83
CA ASP A 95 2.90 -1.15 -7.53
C ASP A 95 2.80 -0.36 -6.21
N SER A 96 1.67 0.30 -5.95
CA SER A 96 1.51 1.17 -4.77
C SER A 96 0.43 0.71 -3.79
N TYR A 97 -0.80 0.50 -4.25
CA TYR A 97 -1.96 0.29 -3.37
C TYR A 97 -1.85 -0.93 -2.44
N ASP A 98 -1.00 -1.90 -2.77
CA ASP A 98 -0.74 -3.11 -2.00
C ASP A 98 0.74 -3.41 -1.81
N VAL A 99 1.57 -2.37 -1.74
CA VAL A 99 3.01 -2.49 -1.46
C VAL A 99 3.37 -1.74 -0.19
N VAL A 100 4.32 -2.28 0.58
CA VAL A 100 4.97 -1.57 1.70
C VAL A 100 6.48 -1.82 1.69
N PHE A 101 7.25 -0.78 2.00
CA PHE A 101 8.68 -0.88 2.31
C PHE A 101 8.88 -1.36 3.76
N MET A 102 9.92 -2.14 4.01
CA MET A 102 10.22 -2.74 5.31
C MET A 102 11.68 -2.54 5.75
N ASP A 103 12.55 -2.04 4.88
CA ASP A 103 13.93 -1.68 5.20
C ASP A 103 14.39 -0.51 4.30
N THR A 104 15.56 0.04 4.59
CA THR A 104 16.12 1.25 3.96
C THR A 104 16.58 1.05 2.52
N GLU A 105 16.66 2.15 1.77
CA GLU A 105 17.25 2.19 0.42
C GLU A 105 18.68 1.60 0.39
N ASP A 106 19.50 1.90 1.39
CA ASP A 106 20.87 1.36 1.50
C ASP A 106 20.89 -0.17 1.60
N VAL A 107 20.00 -0.76 2.42
CA VAL A 107 19.88 -2.22 2.55
C VAL A 107 19.38 -2.84 1.25
N PHE A 108 18.42 -2.20 0.58
CA PHE A 108 17.94 -2.64 -0.72
C PHE A 108 19.06 -2.68 -1.77
N LEU A 109 19.85 -1.61 -1.88
CA LEU A 109 20.97 -1.55 -2.84
C LEU A 109 22.05 -2.58 -2.51
N GLN A 110 22.36 -2.82 -1.23
CA GLN A 110 23.30 -3.88 -0.82
C GLN A 110 22.83 -5.26 -1.25
N ILE A 111 21.54 -5.57 -1.08
CA ILE A 111 20.99 -6.88 -1.48
C ILE A 111 20.95 -6.99 -3.00
N TYR A 112 20.54 -5.93 -3.72
CA TYR A 112 20.55 -5.90 -5.18
C TYR A 112 21.96 -6.17 -5.74
N ASP A 113 22.98 -5.48 -5.23
CA ASP A 113 24.37 -5.67 -5.68
C ASP A 113 24.87 -7.09 -5.34
N ALA A 114 24.47 -7.65 -4.20
CA ALA A 114 24.82 -9.01 -3.79
C ALA A 114 24.16 -10.11 -4.64
N LEU A 115 22.98 -9.84 -5.22
CA LEU A 115 22.32 -10.76 -6.15
C LEU A 115 23.05 -10.86 -7.49
N GLY A 116 23.84 -9.83 -7.86
CA GLY A 116 24.79 -9.91 -8.96
C GLY A 116 24.16 -9.99 -10.35
N HIS A 117 22.92 -9.50 -10.50
CA HIS A 117 22.19 -9.45 -11.77
C HIS A 117 21.86 -8.01 -12.16
N ARG A 118 21.76 -7.74 -13.47
CA ARG A 118 21.42 -6.40 -13.98
C ARG A 118 19.96 -6.05 -13.80
N VAL A 119 19.04 -6.94 -14.17
CA VAL A 119 17.61 -6.67 -14.03
C VAL A 119 17.00 -7.76 -13.16
N ILE A 120 16.32 -7.36 -12.09
CA ILE A 120 15.71 -8.29 -11.14
C ILE A 120 14.22 -7.99 -11.05
N PHE A 121 13.40 -8.94 -11.51
CA PHE A 121 11.97 -8.93 -11.27
C PHE A 121 11.63 -9.69 -9.99
N SER A 122 10.57 -9.27 -9.32
CA SER A 122 10.01 -10.07 -8.23
C SER A 122 9.49 -11.42 -8.74
N ALA A 123 9.56 -12.45 -7.89
CA ALA A 123 9.07 -13.78 -8.21
C ALA A 123 7.83 -14.15 -7.40
N GLU A 124 6.95 -14.96 -7.98
CA GLU A 124 5.75 -15.49 -7.32
C GLU A 124 5.55 -17.00 -7.56
N LYS A 125 4.52 -17.56 -6.89
CA LYS A 125 4.20 -18.99 -6.94
C LYS A 125 3.40 -19.41 -8.16
N PHE A 126 2.72 -18.49 -8.82
CA PHE A 126 1.79 -18.79 -9.91
C PHE A 126 2.29 -18.27 -11.25
N CYS A 127 2.21 -19.11 -12.29
CA CYS A 127 2.42 -18.66 -13.67
C CYS A 127 1.11 -18.03 -14.17
N TRP A 128 1.02 -16.72 -14.08
CA TRP A 128 -0.14 -15.93 -14.46
C TRP A 128 0.26 -14.87 -15.51
N PRO A 129 -0.62 -14.49 -16.46
CA PRO A 129 -1.97 -15.02 -16.68
C PRO A 129 -2.02 -16.34 -17.46
N GLN A 130 -0.95 -16.70 -18.16
CA GLN A 130 -0.91 -17.85 -19.07
C GLN A 130 -0.17 -19.05 -18.46
N ALA A 131 -0.88 -19.89 -17.71
CA ALA A 131 -0.30 -21.02 -16.97
C ALA A 131 0.52 -22.01 -17.81
N TYR A 132 0.20 -22.17 -19.10
CA TYR A 132 0.93 -23.07 -19.99
C TYR A 132 2.39 -22.63 -20.25
N LEU A 133 2.71 -21.35 -20.03
CA LEU A 133 4.07 -20.83 -20.14
C LEU A 133 5.00 -21.34 -19.03
N ALA A 134 4.48 -21.95 -17.95
CA ALA A 134 5.25 -22.47 -16.84
C ALA A 134 6.35 -23.47 -17.26
N THR A 135 6.13 -24.17 -18.38
CA THR A 135 7.10 -25.13 -18.95
C THR A 135 8.35 -24.46 -19.54
N LYS A 136 8.27 -23.16 -19.89
CA LYS A 136 9.36 -22.37 -20.46
C LYS A 136 10.24 -21.70 -19.40
N TYR A 137 9.75 -21.59 -18.16
CA TYR A 137 10.51 -21.00 -17.06
C TYR A 137 11.67 -21.92 -16.64
N PRO A 138 12.84 -21.39 -16.24
CA PRO A 138 13.87 -22.16 -15.55
C PRO A 138 13.32 -22.84 -14.29
N THR A 139 13.87 -23.98 -13.92
CA THR A 139 13.54 -24.68 -12.67
C THR A 139 14.21 -23.99 -11.48
N VAL A 140 13.53 -23.94 -10.34
CA VAL A 140 14.03 -23.38 -9.08
C VAL A 140 14.03 -24.46 -7.99
N LYS A 141 14.65 -24.18 -6.83
CA LYS A 141 14.65 -25.13 -5.71
C LYS A 141 13.26 -25.21 -5.09
N GLU A 142 13.02 -26.30 -4.37
CA GLU A 142 11.79 -26.44 -3.59
C GLU A 142 11.66 -25.28 -2.58
N GLY A 143 10.47 -24.71 -2.49
CA GLY A 143 10.17 -23.56 -1.62
C GLY A 143 10.43 -22.19 -2.27
N GLU A 144 11.22 -22.10 -3.34
CA GLU A 144 11.45 -20.86 -4.07
C GLU A 144 10.27 -20.50 -4.98
N SER A 145 10.11 -19.20 -5.26
CA SER A 145 9.14 -18.67 -6.22
C SER A 145 9.72 -18.74 -7.64
N ARG A 146 8.96 -19.26 -8.60
CA ARG A 146 9.49 -19.62 -9.93
C ARG A 146 9.14 -18.63 -11.04
N PHE A 147 8.03 -17.92 -10.91
CA PHE A 147 7.43 -17.19 -12.01
C PHE A 147 7.55 -15.69 -11.79
N LEU A 148 7.61 -14.92 -12.88
CA LEU A 148 7.74 -13.47 -12.83
C LEU A 148 6.46 -12.83 -12.28
N ASN A 149 6.60 -11.80 -11.45
CA ASN A 149 5.54 -10.86 -11.10
C ASN A 149 5.99 -9.43 -11.49
N SER A 150 5.13 -8.69 -12.20
CA SER A 150 5.45 -7.35 -12.74
C SER A 150 5.28 -6.22 -11.75
N GLY A 151 4.68 -6.47 -10.58
CA GLY A 151 4.40 -5.42 -9.60
C GLY A 151 5.64 -4.90 -8.88
N SER A 152 6.81 -5.50 -9.09
CA SER A 152 8.09 -4.98 -8.57
C SER A 152 9.26 -5.45 -9.41
N PHE A 153 10.12 -4.51 -9.83
CA PHE A 153 11.38 -4.82 -10.50
C PHE A 153 12.40 -3.68 -10.38
N VAL A 154 13.69 -4.03 -10.49
CA VAL A 154 14.80 -3.08 -10.43
C VAL A 154 15.84 -3.38 -11.50
N GLY A 155 16.46 -2.34 -12.05
CA GLY A 155 17.64 -2.47 -12.93
C GLY A 155 18.14 -1.11 -13.45
N PRO A 156 19.23 -1.09 -14.22
CA PRO A 156 19.76 0.13 -14.84
C PRO A 156 18.70 0.84 -15.68
N VAL A 157 18.69 2.18 -15.64
CA VAL A 157 17.68 3.00 -16.32
C VAL A 157 17.60 2.66 -17.82
N ALA A 158 18.74 2.62 -18.51
CA ALA A 158 18.80 2.29 -19.93
C ALA A 158 18.26 0.88 -20.25
N ASP A 159 18.52 -0.10 -19.37
CA ASP A 159 17.99 -1.46 -19.55
C ASP A 159 16.48 -1.46 -19.37
N ILE A 160 15.95 -0.85 -18.30
CA ILE A 160 14.52 -0.77 -18.05
C ILE A 160 13.80 -0.02 -19.18
N TYR A 161 14.37 1.08 -19.68
CA TYR A 161 13.83 1.82 -20.82
C TYR A 161 13.68 0.90 -22.04
N GLU A 162 14.74 0.17 -22.40
CA GLU A 162 14.71 -0.78 -23.51
C GLU A 162 13.64 -1.87 -23.33
N LEU A 163 13.46 -2.39 -22.11
CA LEU A 163 12.43 -3.38 -21.80
C LEU A 163 11.01 -2.80 -21.98
N VAL A 164 10.73 -1.59 -21.48
CA VAL A 164 9.40 -0.97 -21.61
C VAL A 164 9.12 -0.42 -23.01
N THR A 165 10.16 -0.31 -23.86
CA THR A 165 10.01 0.02 -25.29
C THR A 165 10.00 -1.19 -26.22
N HIS A 166 10.29 -2.39 -25.72
CA HIS A 166 10.52 -3.59 -26.53
C HIS A 166 9.37 -3.89 -27.50
N SER A 167 8.12 -3.76 -27.05
CA SER A 167 6.96 -3.92 -27.93
C SER A 167 5.83 -2.93 -27.58
N PRO A 168 4.91 -2.65 -28.51
CA PRO A 168 3.74 -1.85 -28.20
C PRO A 168 2.84 -2.55 -27.18
N ILE A 169 2.24 -1.77 -26.27
CA ILE A 169 1.28 -2.24 -25.27
C ILE A 169 0.12 -1.25 -25.18
N ALA A 170 -1.12 -1.74 -25.27
CA ALA A 170 -2.31 -0.92 -25.03
C ALA A 170 -2.53 -0.71 -23.53
N ASN A 171 -3.32 0.30 -23.15
CA ASN A 171 -3.59 0.57 -21.73
C ASN A 171 -4.19 -0.65 -21.01
N GLU A 172 -5.11 -1.37 -21.67
CA GLU A 172 -5.85 -2.52 -21.13
C GLU A 172 -5.11 -3.86 -21.30
N ASP A 173 -3.98 -3.89 -22.00
CA ASP A 173 -3.18 -5.11 -22.13
C ASP A 173 -2.53 -5.46 -20.78
N ASP A 174 -2.16 -6.73 -20.62
CA ASP A 174 -1.61 -7.25 -19.36
C ASP A 174 -0.12 -6.94 -19.22
N ASP A 175 0.23 -6.16 -18.19
CA ASP A 175 1.63 -5.80 -17.90
C ASP A 175 2.46 -7.02 -17.50
N GLN A 176 1.90 -7.96 -16.74
CA GLN A 176 2.60 -9.18 -16.34
C GLN A 176 2.94 -10.09 -17.53
N LEU A 177 2.03 -10.25 -18.48
CA LEU A 177 2.26 -11.01 -19.71
C LEU A 177 3.30 -10.31 -20.60
N TYR A 178 3.29 -8.98 -20.67
CA TYR A 178 4.30 -8.20 -21.38
C TYR A 178 5.71 -8.54 -20.90
N TYR A 179 5.97 -8.42 -19.59
CA TYR A 179 7.29 -8.73 -19.03
C TYR A 179 7.60 -10.24 -19.02
N THR A 180 6.59 -11.11 -18.86
CA THR A 180 6.75 -12.57 -18.98
C THR A 180 7.29 -12.95 -20.36
N ASN A 181 6.75 -12.38 -21.43
CA ASN A 181 7.21 -12.68 -22.79
C ASN A 181 8.67 -12.25 -22.99
N ILE A 182 9.07 -11.11 -22.44
CA ILE A 182 10.47 -10.64 -22.48
C ILE A 182 11.38 -11.58 -21.70
N PHE A 183 11.01 -11.98 -20.48
CA PHE A 183 11.80 -12.89 -19.65
C PHE A 183 11.94 -14.30 -20.27
N LEU A 184 10.93 -14.76 -20.99
CA LEU A 184 10.93 -16.07 -21.64
C LEU A 184 11.66 -16.09 -22.99
N ASP A 185 11.95 -14.93 -23.56
CA ASP A 185 12.89 -14.81 -24.68
C ASP A 185 14.32 -14.98 -24.16
N SER A 186 15.00 -16.04 -24.60
CA SER A 186 16.35 -16.34 -24.13
C SER A 186 17.37 -15.30 -24.53
N GLU A 187 17.23 -14.69 -25.71
CA GLU A 187 18.17 -13.68 -26.20
C GLU A 187 18.04 -12.39 -25.38
N LEU A 188 16.80 -11.95 -25.10
CA LEU A 188 16.56 -10.77 -24.27
C LEU A 188 16.98 -11.03 -22.82
N ARG A 189 16.63 -12.19 -22.24
CA ARG A 189 17.02 -12.54 -20.89
C ARG A 189 18.53 -12.56 -20.70
N GLU A 190 19.28 -13.10 -21.66
CA GLU A 190 20.75 -13.11 -21.62
C GLU A 190 21.32 -11.70 -21.85
N LYS A 191 20.79 -10.95 -22.83
CA LYS A 191 21.24 -9.58 -23.17
C LYS A 191 21.17 -8.62 -21.98
N TYR A 192 20.07 -8.65 -21.24
CA TYR A 192 19.84 -7.74 -20.09
C TYR A 192 20.10 -8.41 -18.75
N ASP A 193 20.62 -9.64 -18.74
CA ASP A 193 20.88 -10.44 -17.53
C ASP A 193 19.70 -10.40 -16.55
N ILE A 194 18.52 -10.78 -17.07
CA ILE A 194 17.26 -10.72 -16.32
C ILE A 194 17.15 -11.93 -15.41
N ALA A 195 17.09 -11.67 -14.10
CA ALA A 195 16.84 -12.64 -13.06
C ALA A 195 15.48 -12.43 -12.40
N LEU A 196 15.01 -13.48 -11.73
CA LEU A 196 13.88 -13.42 -10.82
C LEU A 196 14.40 -13.53 -9.39
N ASP A 197 13.87 -12.74 -8.47
CA ASP A 197 14.15 -12.86 -7.04
C ASP A 197 13.43 -14.10 -6.46
N THR A 198 13.90 -15.30 -6.84
CA THR A 198 13.25 -16.57 -6.52
C THR A 198 13.23 -16.87 -5.02
N ARG A 199 14.14 -16.24 -4.27
CA ARG A 199 14.29 -16.42 -2.83
C ARG A 199 13.59 -15.35 -1.99
N SER A 200 12.99 -14.34 -2.61
CA SER A 200 12.38 -13.19 -1.93
C SER A 200 13.38 -12.47 -1.00
N GLU A 201 14.58 -12.19 -1.51
CA GLU A 201 15.61 -11.41 -0.81
C GLU A 201 15.29 -9.91 -0.87
N LEU A 202 14.78 -9.42 -2.00
CA LEU A 202 14.29 -8.05 -2.18
C LEU A 202 12.77 -7.97 -2.01
N PHE A 203 12.04 -8.83 -2.71
CA PHE A 203 10.60 -8.72 -2.91
C PHE A 203 9.84 -9.96 -2.42
N GLN A 204 8.84 -9.73 -1.56
CA GLN A 204 7.93 -10.77 -1.09
C GLN A 204 6.52 -10.55 -1.66
N ASN A 205 6.22 -11.27 -2.73
CA ASN A 205 4.84 -11.44 -3.21
C ASN A 205 4.09 -12.41 -2.29
N LEU A 206 2.90 -12.03 -1.82
CA LEU A 206 2.16 -12.78 -0.79
C LEU A 206 1.14 -13.77 -1.36
N ASN A 207 0.74 -13.62 -2.63
CA ASN A 207 -0.18 -14.59 -3.25
C ASN A 207 0.47 -15.97 -3.35
N GLY A 208 -0.14 -16.96 -2.69
CA GLY A 208 0.40 -18.32 -2.61
C GLY A 208 1.59 -18.50 -1.66
N ALA A 209 2.11 -17.43 -1.05
CA ALA A 209 3.27 -17.47 -0.14
C ALA A 209 2.95 -16.95 1.27
N LEU A 210 1.69 -16.67 1.59
CA LEU A 210 1.32 -16.13 2.91
C LEU A 210 1.66 -17.09 4.06
N GLU A 211 1.57 -18.41 3.83
CA GLU A 211 1.96 -19.42 4.83
C GLU A 211 3.48 -19.63 4.88
N ASP A 212 4.21 -19.11 3.90
CA ASP A 212 5.67 -19.15 3.85
C ASP A 212 6.29 -18.05 4.70
N VAL A 213 5.53 -17.02 5.12
CA VAL A 213 6.04 -15.88 5.88
C VAL A 213 5.60 -15.89 7.34
N LYS A 214 6.48 -15.38 8.20
CA LYS A 214 6.18 -15.03 9.60
C LYS A 214 6.61 -13.60 9.89
N ILE A 215 5.97 -12.98 10.86
CA ILE A 215 6.39 -11.67 11.38
C ILE A 215 7.46 -11.89 12.45
N GLY A 216 8.64 -11.30 12.25
CA GLY A 216 9.63 -11.06 13.29
C GLY A 216 9.51 -9.62 13.82
N TYR A 217 10.14 -9.35 14.96
CA TYR A 217 10.15 -8.01 15.56
C TYR A 217 11.56 -7.65 16.00
N ASN A 218 11.94 -6.40 15.76
CA ASN A 218 12.95 -5.72 16.56
C ASN A 218 12.23 -4.67 17.44
N ASP A 219 13.01 -3.83 18.14
CA ASP A 219 12.43 -2.82 19.05
C ASP A 219 11.62 -1.73 18.31
N ASP A 220 11.92 -1.50 17.02
CA ASP A 220 11.42 -0.39 16.22
C ASP A 220 10.32 -0.77 15.21
N THR A 221 10.34 -1.99 14.68
CA THR A 221 9.39 -2.45 13.67
C THR A 221 9.21 -3.97 13.68
N GLY A 222 8.06 -4.44 13.19
CA GLY A 222 7.93 -5.78 12.65
C GLY A 222 8.56 -5.87 11.25
N TYR A 223 9.01 -7.06 10.88
CA TYR A 223 9.57 -7.39 9.56
C TYR A 223 9.12 -8.81 9.15
N LEU A 224 9.20 -9.12 7.86
CA LEU A 224 8.86 -10.45 7.37
C LEU A 224 10.10 -11.35 7.29
N VAL A 225 9.90 -12.63 7.61
CA VAL A 225 10.88 -13.68 7.34
C VAL A 225 10.20 -14.73 6.47
N ASN A 226 10.76 -14.98 5.30
CA ASN A 226 10.36 -16.10 4.46
C ASN A 226 10.97 -17.39 5.02
N THR A 227 10.13 -18.24 5.59
CA THR A 227 10.54 -19.49 6.26
C THR A 227 10.97 -20.59 5.29
N LYS A 228 10.67 -20.46 3.99
CA LYS A 228 11.10 -21.43 2.97
C LYS A 228 12.51 -21.15 2.48
N THR A 229 12.86 -19.87 2.34
CA THR A 229 14.14 -19.43 1.75
C THR A 229 15.12 -18.91 2.80
N GLY A 230 14.63 -18.61 4.00
CA GLY A 230 15.38 -18.00 5.10
C GLY A 230 15.61 -16.49 4.94
N SER A 231 15.05 -15.86 3.90
CA SER A 231 15.28 -14.45 3.60
C SER A 231 14.46 -13.50 4.49
N GLN A 232 14.93 -12.27 4.59
CA GLN A 232 14.20 -11.13 5.14
C GLN A 232 14.00 -10.12 4.00
N PRO A 233 12.85 -10.15 3.29
CA PRO A 233 12.58 -9.24 2.18
C PRO A 233 12.58 -7.77 2.63
N VAL A 234 12.88 -6.87 1.70
CA VAL A 234 12.85 -5.42 1.92
C VAL A 234 11.50 -4.81 1.55
N ILE A 235 10.79 -5.42 0.59
CA ILE A 235 9.51 -4.93 0.09
C ILE A 235 8.49 -6.07 0.11
N ALA A 236 7.30 -5.79 0.63
CA ALA A 236 6.19 -6.73 0.64
C ALA A 236 5.11 -6.27 -0.33
N HIS A 237 4.67 -7.19 -1.20
CA HIS A 237 3.62 -6.98 -2.17
C HIS A 237 2.44 -7.91 -1.89
N GLY A 238 1.31 -7.31 -1.50
CA GLY A 238 0.02 -7.96 -1.29
C GLY A 238 -0.71 -8.33 -2.58
N ASN A 239 0.01 -8.87 -3.56
CA ASN A 239 -0.50 -9.15 -4.90
C ASN A 239 -1.69 -10.13 -4.89
N GLY A 240 -2.54 -10.03 -5.92
CA GLY A 240 -3.68 -10.93 -6.14
C GLY A 240 -4.70 -10.95 -4.98
N PRO A 241 -5.54 -12.01 -4.91
CA PRO A 241 -6.51 -12.17 -3.83
C PRO A 241 -5.84 -12.76 -2.59
N ILE A 242 -5.18 -11.92 -1.81
CA ILE A 242 -4.75 -12.21 -0.44
C ILE A 242 -5.97 -12.34 0.49
N LYS A 243 -6.56 -13.53 0.39
CA LYS A 243 -7.86 -14.02 0.86
C LYS A 243 -8.37 -13.41 2.17
N VAL A 244 -9.41 -12.58 2.10
CA VAL A 244 -10.68 -12.92 2.77
C VAL A 244 -11.79 -12.80 1.73
N ALA A 245 -12.43 -13.93 1.42
CA ALA A 245 -13.69 -13.96 0.71
C ALA A 245 -14.80 -13.71 1.75
N PHE A 246 -15.41 -12.53 1.75
CA PHE A 246 -16.70 -12.36 2.41
C PHE A 246 -17.78 -12.78 1.43
N VAL A 247 -18.51 -13.83 1.77
CA VAL A 247 -19.78 -14.15 1.12
C VAL A 247 -20.84 -13.30 1.81
N LEU A 248 -21.29 -12.23 1.14
CA LEU A 248 -22.50 -11.55 1.56
C LEU A 248 -23.68 -12.26 0.89
N PHE A 249 -24.60 -12.76 1.72
CA PHE A 249 -25.91 -13.20 1.25
C PHE A 249 -26.82 -11.98 1.24
N TYR A 250 -27.15 -11.48 0.04
CA TYR A 250 -28.18 -10.47 -0.13
C TYR A 250 -29.15 -10.94 -1.22
N ASP A 251 -30.42 -11.03 -0.87
CA ASP A 251 -31.53 -11.25 -1.81
C ASP A 251 -31.34 -12.47 -2.75
N SER A 252 -30.96 -13.61 -2.19
CA SER A 252 -30.66 -14.87 -2.92
C SER A 252 -29.53 -14.78 -3.95
N LYS A 253 -28.74 -13.70 -3.95
CA LYS A 253 -27.51 -13.55 -4.73
C LYS A 253 -26.30 -13.75 -3.82
N VAL A 254 -25.34 -14.55 -4.29
CA VAL A 254 -24.03 -14.74 -3.66
C VAL A 254 -23.09 -13.69 -4.25
N THR A 255 -22.65 -12.74 -3.45
CA THR A 255 -21.57 -11.82 -3.83
C THR A 255 -20.33 -12.18 -3.04
N VAL A 256 -19.26 -12.57 -3.74
CA VAL A 256 -17.95 -12.85 -3.15
C VAL A 256 -17.13 -11.57 -3.22
N PHE A 257 -16.89 -10.94 -2.07
CA PHE A 257 -15.93 -9.85 -1.96
C PHE A 257 -14.57 -10.42 -1.62
N ASN A 258 -13.64 -10.39 -2.57
CA ASN A 258 -12.23 -10.63 -2.30
C ASN A 258 -11.62 -9.35 -1.72
N LYS A 259 -11.51 -9.26 -0.40
CA LYS A 259 -10.89 -8.11 0.26
C LYS A 259 -9.48 -8.49 0.72
N LYS A 260 -8.50 -7.61 0.46
CA LYS A 260 -7.07 -7.74 0.83
C LYS A 260 -6.82 -7.67 2.36
N VAL A 261 -7.68 -8.32 3.16
CA VAL A 261 -7.72 -8.19 4.62
C VAL A 261 -6.44 -8.74 5.25
N LYS A 262 -5.81 -9.75 4.64
CA LYS A 262 -4.60 -10.36 5.21
C LYS A 262 -3.36 -9.46 5.09
N PHE A 263 -3.18 -8.75 3.97
CA PHE A 263 -2.10 -7.76 3.87
C PHE A 263 -2.35 -6.55 4.74
N ASN A 264 -3.58 -6.04 4.77
CA ASN A 264 -3.92 -4.95 5.69
C ASN A 264 -3.64 -5.35 7.14
N SER A 265 -3.98 -6.57 7.55
CA SER A 265 -3.64 -7.09 8.89
C SER A 265 -2.13 -7.18 9.12
N LEU A 266 -1.37 -7.68 8.14
CA LEU A 266 0.09 -7.76 8.19
C LEU A 266 0.74 -6.38 8.35
N THR A 267 0.31 -5.42 7.55
CA THR A 267 0.87 -4.06 7.54
C THR A 267 0.66 -3.28 8.84
N ASN A 268 -0.27 -3.71 9.70
CA ASN A 268 -0.40 -3.16 11.07
C ASN A 268 0.83 -3.41 11.96
N TYR A 269 1.76 -4.28 11.54
CA TYR A 269 2.97 -4.61 12.29
C TYR A 269 4.25 -4.18 11.57
N LEU A 270 4.15 -3.90 10.27
CA LEU A 270 5.29 -3.55 9.41
C LEU A 270 5.49 -2.04 9.37
N ALA A 271 6.61 -1.59 8.81
CA ALA A 271 6.90 -0.17 8.57
C ALA A 271 6.70 0.71 9.81
N LYS A 272 7.30 0.30 10.94
CA LYS A 272 7.21 1.01 12.23
C LYS A 272 5.76 1.31 12.65
N THR A 273 4.84 0.39 12.42
CA THR A 273 3.43 0.58 12.81
C THR A 273 3.16 0.09 14.23
N TRP A 274 3.67 -1.09 14.59
CA TRP A 274 3.51 -1.65 15.93
C TRP A 274 4.67 -2.57 16.32
N THR A 275 5.09 -2.56 17.58
CA THR A 275 6.00 -3.57 18.16
C THR A 275 5.56 -4.00 19.57
N PRO A 276 5.98 -5.18 20.06
CA PRO A 276 5.75 -5.57 21.45
C PRO A 276 6.36 -4.59 22.46
N ALA A 277 7.48 -3.94 22.10
CA ALA A 277 8.20 -3.02 22.97
C ALA A 277 7.55 -1.63 23.06
N LYS A 278 6.99 -1.12 21.95
CA LYS A 278 6.49 0.26 21.84
C LYS A 278 4.98 0.37 21.69
N GLY A 279 4.27 -0.74 21.51
CA GLY A 279 2.85 -0.73 21.16
C GLY A 279 2.64 -0.13 19.76
N CYS A 280 1.52 0.56 19.55
CA CYS A 280 1.19 1.17 18.27
C CYS A 280 1.93 2.51 18.11
N ILE A 281 2.94 2.52 17.23
CA ILE A 281 3.75 3.71 16.92
C ILE A 281 2.95 4.65 16.01
N HIS A 282 2.31 4.11 14.97
CA HIS A 282 1.44 4.86 14.05
C HIS A 282 0.30 5.61 14.77
N CYS A 283 -0.16 5.12 15.92
CA CYS A 283 -1.22 5.77 16.69
C CYS A 283 -0.80 7.13 17.29
N SER A 284 0.49 7.44 17.26
CA SER A 284 1.03 8.74 17.69
C SER A 284 1.23 9.72 16.53
N GLU A 285 1.00 9.29 15.29
CA GLU A 285 1.20 10.08 14.07
C GLU A 285 -0.08 10.83 13.67
N ASP A 286 0.08 11.99 13.03
CA ASP A 286 -1.00 12.85 12.53
C ASP A 286 -2.08 13.23 13.55
N ASN A 287 -1.74 13.16 14.84
CA ASN A 287 -2.65 13.48 15.92
C ASN A 287 -2.93 14.99 16.01
N ILE A 288 -4.20 15.32 16.22
CA ILE A 288 -4.64 16.68 16.59
C ILE A 288 -4.72 16.74 18.12
N PHE A 289 -3.78 17.43 18.75
CA PHE A 289 -3.76 17.64 20.20
C PHE A 289 -4.74 18.76 20.59
N LEU A 290 -5.96 18.38 20.97
CA LEU A 290 -7.04 19.33 21.28
C LEU A 290 -6.69 20.25 22.46
N ASP A 291 -5.92 19.78 23.43
CA ASP A 291 -5.45 20.54 24.58
C ASP A 291 -4.48 21.68 24.22
N GLU A 292 -3.86 21.61 23.03
CA GLU A 292 -3.03 22.67 22.46
C GLU A 292 -3.83 23.69 21.63
N LEU A 293 -5.13 23.44 21.42
CA LEU A 293 -6.01 24.30 20.63
C LEU A 293 -6.98 25.08 21.51
N TYR A 294 -7.38 26.26 21.02
CA TYR A 294 -8.56 26.94 21.55
C TYR A 294 -9.83 26.21 21.07
N SER A 295 -10.89 26.23 21.89
CA SER A 295 -12.14 25.52 21.60
C SER A 295 -12.77 25.85 20.24
N GLU A 296 -12.53 27.07 19.76
CA GLU A 296 -12.98 27.61 18.48
C GLU A 296 -12.22 27.02 17.29
N ALA A 297 -11.01 26.52 17.52
CA ALA A 297 -10.12 25.89 16.55
C ALA A 297 -10.28 24.36 16.52
N TYR A 298 -11.00 23.75 17.46
CA TYR A 298 -11.29 22.31 17.44
C TYR A 298 -11.94 21.91 16.12
N PRO A 299 -11.71 20.73 15.54
CA PRO A 299 -12.39 20.30 14.32
C PRO A 299 -13.93 20.48 14.37
N VAL A 300 -14.57 20.73 13.23
CA VAL A 300 -16.03 20.64 13.17
C VAL A 300 -16.38 19.17 12.92
N VAL A 301 -17.19 18.58 13.79
CA VAL A 301 -17.57 17.17 13.70
C VAL A 301 -19.06 17.01 13.46
N GLN A 302 -19.44 15.87 12.91
CA GLN A 302 -20.84 15.44 12.88
C GLN A 302 -21.01 14.24 13.81
N ILE A 303 -22.04 14.30 14.65
CA ILE A 303 -22.48 13.17 15.47
C ILE A 303 -23.87 12.77 14.98
N SER A 304 -23.99 11.54 14.52
CA SER A 304 -25.27 10.95 14.12
C SER A 304 -25.68 9.85 15.10
N ALA A 305 -26.77 10.05 15.85
CA ALA A 305 -27.30 9.10 16.82
C ALA A 305 -28.51 8.35 16.24
N PHE A 306 -28.43 7.01 16.22
CA PHE A 306 -29.46 6.14 15.65
C PHE A 306 -30.03 5.21 16.72
N ILE A 307 -31.33 5.31 16.97
CA ILE A 307 -32.10 4.42 17.85
C ILE A 307 -32.97 3.54 16.95
N SER A 308 -32.39 2.43 16.50
CA SER A 308 -33.00 1.53 15.50
C SER A 308 -33.58 0.24 16.08
N SER A 309 -33.54 0.09 17.40
CA SER A 309 -34.07 -1.05 18.14
C SER A 309 -34.46 -0.62 19.57
N PRO A 310 -35.37 -1.34 20.25
CA PRO A 310 -35.73 -1.05 21.63
C PRO A 310 -34.48 -1.04 22.53
N THR A 311 -34.07 0.15 22.98
CA THR A 311 -32.83 0.36 23.71
C THR A 311 -33.13 0.78 25.15
N PRO A 312 -32.69 0.03 26.17
CA PRO A 312 -32.87 0.44 27.56
C PRO A 312 -31.95 1.63 27.90
N PHE A 313 -32.30 2.38 28.96
CA PHE A 313 -31.51 3.51 29.48
C PHE A 313 -31.28 4.65 28.47
N LEU A 314 -32.27 4.93 27.62
CA LEU A 314 -32.17 5.97 26.60
C LEU A 314 -31.98 7.38 27.18
N GLU A 315 -32.56 7.66 28.35
CA GLU A 315 -32.32 8.90 29.09
C GLU A 315 -30.83 9.07 29.46
N ASN A 316 -30.17 7.99 29.91
CA ASN A 316 -28.74 8.00 30.19
C ASN A 316 -27.91 8.21 28.91
N PHE A 317 -28.32 7.61 27.80
CA PHE A 317 -27.67 7.84 26.50
C PHE A 317 -27.70 9.32 26.11
N PHE A 318 -28.87 9.96 26.18
CA PHE A 318 -29.01 11.38 25.85
C PHE A 318 -28.29 12.29 26.84
N LYS A 319 -28.28 11.95 28.13
CA LYS A 319 -27.45 12.65 29.11
C LYS A 319 -25.97 12.58 28.74
N ASN A 320 -25.45 11.40 28.42
CA ASN A 320 -24.05 11.24 28.02
C ASN A 320 -23.71 12.00 26.74
N LEU A 321 -24.64 12.07 25.78
CA LEU A 321 -24.49 12.85 24.55
C LEU A 321 -24.40 14.37 24.84
N ALA A 322 -25.22 14.87 25.77
CA ALA A 322 -25.16 16.25 26.25
C ALA A 322 -23.87 16.52 27.04
N ASP A 323 -23.37 15.54 27.78
CA ASP A 323 -22.19 15.67 28.64
C ASP A 323 -20.86 15.40 27.89
N LEU A 324 -20.88 15.09 26.58
CA LEU A 324 -19.64 14.97 25.78
C LEU A 324 -18.77 16.21 25.93
N ASP A 325 -17.51 16.00 26.32
CA ASP A 325 -16.47 17.01 26.48
C ASP A 325 -15.94 17.48 25.10
N TYR A 326 -16.81 18.16 24.38
CA TYR A 326 -16.53 18.78 23.09
C TYR A 326 -17.47 19.98 22.90
N PRO A 327 -17.00 21.12 22.36
CA PRO A 327 -17.83 22.31 22.24
C PRO A 327 -19.05 22.05 21.35
N LYS A 328 -20.26 22.20 21.89
CA LYS A 328 -21.52 21.88 21.17
C LYS A 328 -21.67 22.70 19.88
N HIS A 329 -21.22 23.94 19.88
CA HIS A 329 -21.19 24.81 18.70
C HIS A 329 -20.22 24.35 17.60
N ARG A 330 -19.40 23.31 17.82
CA ARG A 330 -18.55 22.62 16.82
C ARG A 330 -19.14 21.28 16.36
N ILE A 331 -20.31 20.89 16.84
CA ILE A 331 -20.97 19.62 16.50
C ILE A 331 -22.22 19.87 15.66
N TYR A 332 -22.28 19.27 14.46
CA TYR A 332 -23.53 19.01 13.76
C TYR A 332 -24.16 17.75 14.34
N LEU A 333 -25.39 17.85 14.84
CA LEU A 333 -26.10 16.73 15.44
C LEU A 333 -27.22 16.25 14.51
N THR A 334 -27.23 14.95 14.26
CA THR A 334 -28.28 14.27 13.51
C THR A 334 -28.88 13.17 14.38
N LEU A 335 -30.20 13.17 14.54
CA LEU A 335 -30.93 12.23 15.39
C LEU A 335 -31.89 11.39 14.54
N TYR A 336 -31.96 10.10 14.81
CA TYR A 336 -32.91 9.19 14.16
C TYR A 336 -33.45 8.17 15.16
N CYS A 337 -34.76 7.96 15.15
CA CYS A 337 -35.41 6.89 15.91
C CYS A 337 -36.59 6.34 15.12
N ASN A 338 -36.62 5.02 14.89
CA ASN A 338 -37.77 4.33 14.30
C ASN A 338 -38.48 3.41 15.30
N ILE A 339 -38.25 3.64 16.59
CA ILE A 339 -38.89 2.93 17.69
C ILE A 339 -39.89 3.88 18.33
N GLU A 340 -41.17 3.55 18.21
CA GLU A 340 -42.29 4.40 18.63
C GLU A 340 -42.18 4.78 20.10
N GLU A 341 -41.81 3.83 20.96
CA GLU A 341 -41.68 4.02 22.41
C GLU A 341 -40.55 4.96 22.82
N HIS A 342 -39.57 5.18 21.94
CA HIS A 342 -38.38 6.01 22.19
C HIS A 342 -38.45 7.38 21.52
N TYR A 343 -39.40 7.58 20.60
CA TYR A 343 -39.48 8.78 19.78
C TYR A 343 -39.72 10.05 20.61
N SER A 344 -40.58 9.96 21.64
CA SER A 344 -40.85 11.07 22.55
C SER A 344 -39.59 11.55 23.27
N SER A 345 -38.75 10.63 23.77
CA SER A 345 -37.49 10.96 24.44
C SER A 345 -36.49 11.62 23.48
N LEU A 346 -36.45 11.20 22.21
CA LEU A 346 -35.63 11.85 21.19
C LEU A 346 -36.11 13.29 20.92
N LEU A 347 -37.43 13.49 20.77
CA LEU A 347 -37.99 14.82 20.57
C LEU A 347 -37.69 15.74 21.76
N GLU A 348 -37.88 15.24 22.98
CA GLU A 348 -37.58 15.97 24.22
C GLU A 348 -36.12 16.41 24.25
N TYR A 349 -35.19 15.49 23.93
CA TYR A 349 -33.78 15.82 23.85
C TYR A 349 -33.49 16.92 22.81
N ASN A 350 -34.01 16.78 21.60
CA ASN A 350 -33.77 17.76 20.54
C ASN A 350 -34.30 19.15 20.91
N VAL A 351 -35.48 19.23 21.53
CA VAL A 351 -36.07 20.50 21.98
C VAL A 351 -35.28 21.12 23.13
N THR A 352 -34.83 20.31 24.09
CA THR A 352 -34.17 20.81 25.32
C THR A 352 -32.68 21.08 25.15
N LYS A 353 -32.01 20.40 24.22
CA LYS A 353 -30.55 20.47 24.04
C LYS A 353 -30.09 20.80 22.63
N GLY A 354 -30.92 20.59 21.61
CA GLY A 354 -30.53 20.76 20.20
C GLY A 354 -30.02 22.16 19.87
N TYR A 355 -30.52 23.21 20.53
CA TYR A 355 -30.09 24.60 20.30
C TYR A 355 -28.65 24.91 20.77
N GLU A 356 -28.06 24.07 21.63
CA GLU A 356 -26.66 24.23 22.07
C GLU A 356 -25.68 23.81 20.96
N TYR A 357 -26.13 22.94 20.05
CA TYR A 357 -25.33 22.39 18.95
C TYR A 357 -25.21 23.38 17.79
N LYS A 358 -24.21 23.19 16.93
CA LYS A 358 -24.04 23.99 15.71
C LYS A 358 -25.27 23.89 14.80
N SER A 359 -25.86 22.70 14.74
CA SER A 359 -27.17 22.40 14.18
C SER A 359 -27.66 21.10 14.82
N ALA A 360 -28.98 20.93 14.92
CA ALA A 360 -29.59 19.68 15.35
C ALA A 360 -30.79 19.37 14.44
N ILE A 361 -30.76 18.22 13.77
CA ILE A 361 -31.83 17.77 12.88
C ILE A 361 -32.32 16.37 13.27
N ILE A 362 -33.59 16.11 13.00
CA ILE A 362 -34.20 14.78 13.14
C ILE A 362 -34.45 14.24 11.74
N ILE A 363 -33.89 13.06 11.44
CA ILE A 363 -34.19 12.33 10.21
C ILE A 363 -35.59 11.71 10.34
N PRO A 364 -36.52 12.00 9.42
CA PRO A 364 -37.88 11.48 9.50
C PRO A 364 -37.91 9.98 9.19
N GLU A 365 -38.32 9.18 10.18
CA GLU A 365 -38.49 7.73 10.09
C GLU A 365 -39.60 7.31 9.10
N THR A 366 -40.50 8.24 8.79
CA THR A 366 -41.55 8.07 7.77
C THR A 366 -40.98 8.00 6.35
N GLU A 367 -39.90 8.73 6.07
CA GLU A 367 -39.19 8.73 4.79
C GLU A 367 -38.09 7.67 4.75
N PHE A 368 -37.32 7.55 5.84
CA PHE A 368 -36.22 6.60 5.98
C PHE A 368 -36.62 5.45 6.92
N LYS A 369 -37.31 4.45 6.38
CA LYS A 369 -37.88 3.35 7.19
C LYS A 369 -36.85 2.37 7.76
N THR A 370 -35.66 2.29 7.18
CA THR A 370 -34.59 1.39 7.62
C THR A 370 -33.44 2.20 8.21
N ASP A 371 -32.74 1.60 9.16
CA ASP A 371 -31.54 2.19 9.77
C ASP A 371 -30.44 2.43 8.71
N ILE A 372 -30.33 1.55 7.71
CA ILE A 372 -29.39 1.70 6.59
C ILE A 372 -29.73 2.94 5.75
N ALA A 373 -31.01 3.15 5.41
CA ALA A 373 -31.42 4.32 4.63
C ALA A 373 -31.17 5.62 5.40
N ALA A 374 -31.50 5.63 6.70
CA ALA A 374 -31.24 6.78 7.56
C ALA A 374 -29.75 7.06 7.73
N LYS A 375 -28.92 6.01 7.88
CA LYS A 375 -27.46 6.15 7.91
C LYS A 375 -26.97 6.75 6.60
N ASN A 376 -27.34 6.21 5.45
CA ASN A 376 -26.91 6.73 4.15
C ASN A 376 -27.33 8.18 3.88
N TYR A 377 -28.44 8.65 4.45
CA TYR A 377 -28.86 10.05 4.35
C TYR A 377 -28.09 10.99 5.29
N ALA A 378 -27.59 10.46 6.41
CA ALA A 378 -26.83 11.24 7.37
C ALA A 378 -25.41 11.57 6.88
N TRP A 379 -24.85 10.76 5.97
CA TRP A 379 -23.56 11.00 5.31
C TRP A 379 -23.77 11.76 4.01
#